data_AF-A0A383A706-F1
#
_entry.id   AF-A0A383A706-F1
#
_cell.length_a   1.000
_cell.length_b   1.000
_cell.length_c   1.000
_cell.angle_alpha   90.00
_cell.angle_beta   90.00
_cell.angle_gamma   90.00
#
_symmetry.space_group_name_H-M   'P 1'
#
loop_
_entity.id
_entity.type
_entity.pdbx_description
1 polymer ?
#
loop_
_entity_poly.entity_id
_entity_poly.type
_entity_poly.pdbx_seq_one_letter_code
_entity_poly.pdbx_strand_id
1 'polypeptide(L)'
;KKAMHEGENFDVQLAKVKEIEKVVEGWNPRIDDKARILKVAEDKLLLQKAKRDELEKQLEKLGRNRGDAQRTMDFYKPFPFVWRATAVEQTVIPGYGLNNFSEITYKVDRCQTCHISYSDDFYKDYDYPLKTHPNLDILIKKHPPERTGCTWCHLGQGAATAPAEDAHGSHHEMDQTVGINEPMSHGIFMQATCRNCHAEVVNLEGAPILSKGKRLFLKLGCHGCHLADGYSDEAKVGPRLNRIASKVDPSWL
;
A
#
# COMPACT_ATOMS: atom_id res chain seq x y z
N LYS A 1 -2.40 90.87 -41.76
CA LYS A 1 -3.09 91.42 -40.57
C LYS A 1 -2.33 90.91 -39.35
N LYS A 2 -1.62 91.78 -38.62
CA LYS A 2 -0.94 91.43 -37.35
C LYS A 2 -2.00 90.95 -36.34
N ALA A 3 -1.67 89.93 -35.55
CA ALA A 3 -2.56 89.38 -34.54
C ALA A 3 -2.97 90.47 -33.53
N MET A 4 -4.27 90.53 -33.19
CA MET A 4 -4.93 91.63 -32.45
C MET A 4 -4.70 91.58 -30.94
N HIS A 5 -3.46 91.49 -30.45
CA HIS A 5 -3.17 91.34 -29.01
C HIS A 5 -2.04 92.25 -28.50
N GLU A 6 -1.65 93.27 -29.26
CA GLU A 6 -0.72 94.30 -28.77
C GLU A 6 -1.48 95.27 -27.84
N GLY A 7 -1.63 94.92 -26.55
CA GLY A 7 -2.10 95.87 -25.52
C GLY A 7 -2.91 95.35 -24.34
N GLU A 8 -3.26 94.07 -24.24
CA GLU A 8 -3.99 93.55 -23.06
C GLU A 8 -3.03 93.07 -21.97
N ASN A 9 -3.26 93.53 -20.73
CA ASN A 9 -2.49 93.10 -19.56
C ASN A 9 -2.98 91.71 -19.10
N PHE A 10 -2.25 90.67 -19.49
CA PHE A 10 -2.52 89.28 -19.15
C PHE A 10 -1.95 88.84 -17.79
N ASP A 11 -1.39 89.75 -16.97
CA ASP A 11 -0.69 89.39 -15.72
C ASP A 11 -1.60 88.66 -14.73
N VAL A 12 -2.88 89.04 -14.68
CA VAL A 12 -3.88 88.41 -13.79
C VAL A 12 -4.22 86.99 -14.24
N GLN A 13 -4.35 86.77 -15.55
CA GLN A 13 -4.60 85.43 -16.10
C GLN A 13 -3.35 84.55 -15.97
N LEU A 14 -2.16 85.12 -16.16
CA LEU A 14 -0.88 84.43 -16.00
C LEU A 14 -0.63 84.02 -14.54
N ALA A 15 -0.98 84.88 -13.58
CA ALA A 15 -0.91 84.56 -12.15
C ALA A 15 -1.88 83.44 -11.77
N LYS A 16 -3.09 83.45 -12.34
CA LYS A 16 -4.10 82.40 -12.10
C LYS A 16 -3.70 81.06 -12.74
N VAL A 17 -3.06 81.08 -13.90
CA VAL A 17 -2.47 79.89 -14.52
C VAL A 17 -1.36 79.32 -13.63
N LYS A 18 -0.44 80.16 -13.12
CA LYS A 18 0.63 79.72 -12.20
C LYS A 18 0.10 79.15 -10.88
N GLU A 19 -1.00 79.70 -10.37
CA GLU A 19 -1.66 79.18 -9.16
C GLU A 19 -2.29 77.81 -9.42
N ILE A 20 -2.96 77.65 -10.57
CA ILE A 20 -3.51 76.37 -11.01
C ILE A 20 -2.39 75.34 -11.27
N GLU A 21 -1.28 75.74 -11.90
CA GLU A 21 -0.10 74.88 -12.10
C GLU A 21 0.45 74.38 -10.77
N LYS A 22 0.58 75.24 -9.75
CA LYS A 22 0.99 74.82 -8.40
C LYS A 22 0.03 73.82 -7.76
N VAL A 23 -1.28 74.03 -7.93
CA VAL A 23 -2.29 73.10 -7.43
C VAL A 23 -2.16 71.75 -8.15
N VAL A 24 -2.01 71.76 -9.47
CA VAL A 24 -1.82 70.56 -10.31
C VAL A 24 -0.53 69.82 -9.92
N GLU A 25 0.59 70.52 -9.76
CA GLU A 25 1.86 69.95 -9.29
C GLU A 25 1.73 69.32 -7.90
N GLY A 26 0.90 69.90 -7.02
CA GLY A 26 0.60 69.34 -5.70
C GLY A 26 -0.13 67.98 -5.73
N TRP A 27 -0.78 67.63 -6.85
CA TRP A 27 -1.42 66.32 -7.03
C TRP A 27 -0.45 65.25 -7.55
N ASN A 28 0.67 65.62 -8.19
CA ASN A 28 1.64 64.67 -8.74
C ASN A 28 2.12 63.62 -7.73
N PRO A 29 2.50 63.95 -6.47
CA PRO A 29 2.94 62.95 -5.50
C PRO A 29 1.84 61.93 -5.14
N ARG A 30 0.58 62.38 -5.14
CA ARG A 30 -0.60 61.53 -4.87
C ARG A 30 -0.91 60.60 -6.05
N ILE A 31 -0.69 61.08 -7.27
CA ILE A 31 -0.82 60.30 -8.51
C ILE A 31 0.28 59.22 -8.53
N ASP A 32 1.52 59.59 -8.23
CA ASP A 32 2.66 58.67 -8.19
C ASP A 32 2.49 57.57 -7.13
N ASP A 33 2.00 57.93 -5.94
CA ASP A 33 1.72 56.95 -4.88
C ASP A 33 0.63 55.95 -5.30
N LYS A 34 -0.47 56.43 -5.88
CA LYS A 34 -1.54 55.58 -6.40
C LYS A 34 -1.08 54.72 -7.57
N ALA A 35 -0.23 55.25 -8.47
CA ALA A 35 0.34 54.49 -9.58
C ALA A 35 1.24 53.36 -9.08
N ARG A 36 2.03 53.59 -8.03
CA ARG A 36 2.84 52.55 -7.38
C ARG A 36 1.99 51.47 -6.72
N ILE A 37 0.93 51.85 -6.01
CA ILE A 37 -0.01 50.88 -5.39
C ILE A 37 -0.70 50.06 -6.48
N LEU A 38 -1.13 50.69 -7.57
CA LEU A 38 -1.73 50.01 -8.71
C LEU A 38 -0.77 48.98 -9.29
N LYS A 39 0.49 49.34 -9.53
CA LYS A 39 1.51 48.42 -10.06
C LYS A 39 1.72 47.21 -9.16
N VAL A 40 1.84 47.41 -7.84
CA VAL A 40 1.98 46.30 -6.88
C VAL A 40 0.73 45.40 -6.87
N ALA A 41 -0.47 45.97 -7.02
CA ALA A 41 -1.70 45.22 -7.11
C ALA A 41 -1.80 44.43 -8.43
N GLU A 42 -1.36 45.00 -9.54
CA GLU A 42 -1.28 44.36 -10.85
C GLU A 42 -0.30 43.19 -10.85
N ASP A 43 0.89 43.36 -10.28
CA ASP A 43 1.89 42.29 -10.15
C ASP A 43 1.33 41.12 -9.32
N LYS A 44 0.67 41.42 -8.19
CA LYS A 44 -0.01 40.40 -7.36
C LYS A 44 -1.13 39.71 -8.13
N LEU A 45 -1.93 40.45 -8.89
CA LEU A 45 -3.01 39.91 -9.70
C LEU A 45 -2.46 38.97 -10.79
N LEU A 46 -1.33 39.33 -11.41
CA LEU A 46 -0.68 38.53 -12.45
C LEU A 46 -0.19 37.19 -11.89
N LEU A 47 0.42 37.20 -10.70
CA LEU A 47 0.82 35.97 -10.00
C LEU A 47 -0.37 35.06 -9.67
N GLN A 48 -1.48 35.63 -9.21
CA GLN A 48 -2.70 34.85 -8.92
C GLN A 48 -3.33 34.29 -10.20
N LYS A 49 -3.34 35.05 -11.30
CA LYS A 49 -3.79 34.57 -12.61
C LYS A 49 -2.93 33.41 -13.11
N ALA A 50 -1.61 33.52 -13.02
CA ALA A 50 -0.70 32.44 -13.39
C ALA A 50 -0.96 31.16 -12.57
N LYS A 51 -1.19 31.30 -11.25
CA LYS A 51 -1.54 30.16 -10.38
C LYS A 51 -2.90 29.55 -10.74
N ARG A 52 -3.90 30.38 -11.05
CA ARG A 52 -5.22 29.92 -11.50
C ARG A 52 -5.10 29.13 -12.80
N ASP A 53 -4.37 29.66 -13.78
CA ASP A 53 -4.23 29.02 -15.08
C ASP A 53 -3.48 27.67 -14.96
N GLU A 54 -2.51 27.56 -14.04
CA GLU A 54 -1.86 26.28 -13.70
C GLU A 54 -2.84 25.29 -13.06
N LEU A 55 -3.65 25.74 -12.09
CA LEU A 55 -4.67 24.89 -11.47
C LEU A 55 -5.77 24.45 -12.46
N GLU A 56 -6.17 25.32 -13.39
CA GLU A 56 -7.11 24.97 -14.46
C GLU A 56 -6.56 23.86 -15.38
N LYS A 57 -5.28 23.94 -15.76
CA LYS A 57 -4.61 22.88 -16.52
C LYS A 57 -4.55 21.56 -15.75
N GLN A 58 -4.24 21.61 -14.45
CA GLN A 58 -4.23 20.42 -13.60
C GLN A 58 -5.63 19.80 -13.47
N LEU A 59 -6.66 20.64 -13.31
CA LEU A 59 -8.05 20.21 -13.23
C LEU A 59 -8.50 19.54 -14.55
N GLU A 60 -8.16 20.14 -15.69
CA GLU A 60 -8.46 19.56 -17.00
C GLU A 60 -7.79 18.20 -17.18
N LYS A 61 -6.51 18.08 -16.80
CA LYS A 61 -5.77 16.80 -16.84
C LYS A 61 -6.42 15.74 -15.94
N LEU A 62 -6.79 16.10 -14.72
CA LEU A 62 -7.49 15.19 -13.79
C LEU A 62 -8.87 14.79 -14.33
N GLY A 63 -9.60 15.72 -14.95
CA GLY A 63 -10.90 15.45 -15.58
C GLY A 63 -10.79 14.46 -16.74
N ARG A 64 -9.78 14.61 -17.60
CA ARG A 64 -9.49 13.66 -18.69
C ARG A 64 -9.15 12.27 -18.14
N ASN A 65 -8.22 12.19 -17.18
CA ASN A 65 -7.84 10.93 -16.54
C ASN A 65 -9.03 10.21 -15.89
N ARG A 66 -9.93 10.95 -15.24
CA ARG A 66 -11.17 10.40 -14.70
C ARG A 66 -12.06 9.81 -15.78
N GLY A 67 -12.21 10.50 -16.91
CA GLY A 67 -12.99 10.02 -18.05
C GLY A 67 -12.40 8.74 -18.67
N ASP A 68 -11.07 8.68 -18.78
CA ASP A 68 -10.36 7.49 -19.24
C ASP A 68 -10.56 6.30 -18.29
N ALA A 69 -10.37 6.52 -16.99
CA ALA A 69 -10.58 5.49 -15.97
C ALA A 69 -12.02 4.97 -15.99
N GLN A 70 -13.02 5.85 -16.11
CA GLN A 70 -14.42 5.45 -16.20
C GLN A 70 -14.68 4.56 -17.42
N ARG A 71 -14.12 4.90 -18.59
CA ARG A 71 -14.24 4.07 -19.79
C ARG A 71 -13.65 2.67 -19.60
N THR A 72 -12.51 2.57 -18.93
CA THR A 72 -11.90 1.28 -18.60
C THR A 72 -12.78 0.50 -17.63
N MET A 73 -13.34 1.13 -16.60
CA MET A 73 -14.27 0.46 -15.68
C MET A 73 -15.55 -0.02 -16.39
N ASP A 74 -16.11 0.80 -17.26
CA ASP A 74 -17.30 0.46 -18.06
C ASP A 74 -17.02 -0.70 -19.02
N PHE A 75 -15.78 -0.82 -19.53
CA PHE A 75 -15.36 -1.94 -20.37
C PHE A 75 -15.42 -3.30 -19.64
N TYR A 76 -15.08 -3.32 -18.35
CA TYR A 76 -15.10 -4.54 -17.52
C TYR A 76 -16.43 -4.76 -16.79
N LYS A 77 -17.37 -3.80 -16.87
CA LYS A 77 -18.68 -3.93 -16.22
C LYS A 77 -19.43 -5.12 -16.85
N PRO A 78 -19.86 -6.10 -16.03
CA PRO A 78 -20.52 -7.28 -16.55
C PRO A 78 -21.84 -6.89 -17.21
N PHE A 79 -21.99 -7.20 -18.50
CA PHE A 79 -23.29 -7.22 -19.15
C PHE A 79 -23.98 -8.53 -18.75
N PRO A 80 -25.33 -8.57 -18.61
CA PRO A 80 -26.06 -9.72 -18.04
C PRO A 80 -25.71 -11.10 -18.62
N PHE A 81 -25.11 -11.16 -19.81
CA PHE A 81 -24.71 -12.40 -20.49
C PHE A 81 -23.28 -12.38 -21.04
N VAL A 82 -22.49 -11.33 -20.79
CA VAL A 82 -21.10 -11.21 -21.27
C VAL A 82 -20.20 -10.75 -20.11
N TRP A 83 -19.49 -11.70 -19.54
CA TRP A 83 -18.45 -11.47 -18.55
C TRP A 83 -17.12 -11.37 -19.29
N ARG A 84 -16.47 -10.21 -19.24
CA ARG A 84 -15.11 -10.07 -19.73
C ARG A 84 -14.16 -10.44 -18.60
N ALA A 85 -13.40 -11.51 -18.81
CA ALA A 85 -12.39 -11.92 -17.84
C ALA A 85 -11.37 -10.80 -17.68
N THR A 86 -11.14 -10.38 -16.43
CA THR A 86 -10.00 -9.53 -16.07
C THR A 86 -8.71 -10.32 -16.26
N ALA A 87 -7.59 -9.61 -16.43
CA ALA A 87 -6.29 -10.26 -16.41
C ALA A 87 -6.10 -10.99 -15.08
N VAL A 88 -5.56 -12.21 -15.14
CA VAL A 88 -5.22 -13.01 -13.96
C VAL A 88 -3.73 -12.87 -13.76
N GLU A 89 -3.34 -12.27 -12.64
CA GLU A 89 -1.96 -12.23 -12.21
C GLU A 89 -1.62 -13.56 -11.56
N GLN A 90 -0.56 -14.22 -12.05
CA GLN A 90 -0.20 -15.56 -11.63
C GLN A 90 1.29 -15.64 -11.28
N THR A 91 1.57 -16.02 -10.03
CA THR A 91 2.88 -16.43 -9.58
C THR A 91 2.96 -17.95 -9.54
N VAL A 92 4.03 -18.52 -10.10
CA VAL A 92 4.33 -19.96 -10.01
C VAL A 92 5.44 -20.13 -8.99
N ILE A 93 5.13 -20.78 -7.89
CA ILE A 93 6.05 -21.01 -6.77
C ILE A 93 6.78 -22.33 -7.01
N PRO A 94 8.09 -22.31 -7.32
CA PRO A 94 8.88 -23.53 -7.44
C PRO A 94 9.18 -24.10 -6.05
N GLY A 95 9.30 -25.43 -5.95
CA GLY A 95 9.77 -26.06 -4.72
C GLY A 95 8.73 -26.09 -3.60
N TYR A 96 7.43 -26.12 -3.92
CA TYR A 96 6.39 -26.20 -2.89
C TYR A 96 6.50 -27.50 -2.08
N GLY A 97 6.89 -28.59 -2.74
CA GLY A 97 7.16 -29.89 -2.13
C GLY A 97 7.71 -30.88 -3.16
N LEU A 98 7.92 -32.11 -2.71
CA LEU A 98 8.28 -33.23 -3.58
C LEU A 98 7.06 -34.14 -3.76
N ASN A 99 6.83 -34.62 -4.99
CA ASN A 99 5.84 -35.67 -5.24
C ASN A 99 6.38 -37.04 -4.81
N ASN A 100 5.56 -38.08 -4.95
CA ASN A 100 5.94 -39.47 -4.65
C ASN A 100 7.14 -39.99 -5.48
N PHE A 101 7.52 -39.29 -6.54
CA PHE A 101 8.66 -39.60 -7.41
C PHE A 101 9.89 -38.73 -7.11
N SER A 102 9.89 -37.97 -6.00
CA SER A 102 10.97 -37.03 -5.63
C SER A 102 11.19 -35.90 -6.63
N GLU A 103 10.15 -35.54 -7.39
CA GLU A 103 10.20 -34.40 -8.31
C GLU A 103 9.64 -33.15 -7.65
N ILE A 104 10.21 -32.00 -8.02
CA ILE A 104 9.76 -30.70 -7.53
C ILE A 104 8.35 -30.43 -8.04
N THR A 105 7.44 -30.17 -7.11
CA THR A 105 6.09 -29.69 -7.39
C THR A 105 6.05 -28.17 -7.40
N TYR A 106 5.19 -27.65 -8.26
CA TYR A 106 4.93 -26.22 -8.40
C TYR A 106 3.55 -25.91 -7.87
N LYS A 107 3.42 -24.82 -7.11
CA LYS A 107 2.12 -24.29 -6.68
C LYS A 107 1.83 -23.00 -7.43
N VAL A 108 0.59 -22.87 -7.90
CA VAL A 108 0.11 -21.67 -8.58
C VAL A 108 -0.57 -20.76 -7.57
N ASP A 109 -0.26 -19.47 -7.62
CA ASP A 109 -0.82 -18.44 -6.78
C ASP A 109 -1.35 -17.29 -7.63
N ARG A 110 -2.63 -16.95 -7.46
CA ARG A 110 -3.32 -15.90 -8.21
C ARG A 110 -3.92 -14.83 -7.30
N CYS A 111 -3.53 -14.79 -6.03
CA CYS A 111 -4.12 -13.89 -5.02
C CYS A 111 -3.94 -12.41 -5.40
N GLN A 112 -2.85 -12.07 -6.09
CA GLN A 112 -2.57 -10.72 -6.59
C GLN A 112 -3.59 -10.21 -7.63
N THR A 113 -4.41 -11.11 -8.21
CA THR A 113 -5.50 -10.73 -9.13
C THR A 113 -6.55 -9.86 -8.45
N CYS A 114 -6.87 -10.15 -7.17
CA CYS A 114 -7.84 -9.38 -6.39
C CYS A 114 -7.15 -8.46 -5.38
N HIS A 115 -6.07 -8.92 -4.75
CA HIS A 115 -5.31 -8.17 -3.74
C HIS A 115 -4.23 -7.27 -4.37
N ILE A 116 -4.59 -6.50 -5.40
CA ILE A 116 -3.65 -5.73 -6.23
C ILE A 116 -2.84 -4.69 -5.45
N SER A 117 -3.37 -4.19 -4.34
CA SER A 117 -2.81 -3.08 -3.57
C SER A 117 -1.90 -3.53 -2.42
N TYR A 118 -1.52 -4.81 -2.37
CA TYR A 118 -0.78 -5.41 -1.26
C TYR A 118 0.55 -4.70 -0.91
N SER A 119 1.16 -3.99 -1.86
CA SER A 119 2.45 -3.31 -1.70
C SER A 119 2.36 -1.79 -1.53
N ASP A 120 1.17 -1.20 -1.67
CA ASP A 120 0.97 0.26 -1.71
C ASP A 120 0.45 0.77 -0.36
N ASP A 121 1.25 1.58 0.33
CA ASP A 121 0.91 2.16 1.64
C ASP A 121 -0.31 3.09 1.60
N PHE A 122 -0.64 3.63 0.41
CA PHE A 122 -1.83 4.46 0.23
C PHE A 122 -3.12 3.73 0.67
N TYR A 123 -3.16 2.40 0.50
CA TYR A 123 -4.34 1.59 0.81
C TYR A 123 -4.35 1.01 2.23
N LYS A 124 -3.54 1.51 3.16
CA LYS A 124 -3.47 0.99 4.54
C LYS A 124 -4.79 1.05 5.30
N ASP A 125 -5.58 2.11 5.07
CA ASP A 125 -6.84 2.38 5.78
C ASP A 125 -8.07 1.96 4.96
N TYR A 126 -7.86 1.25 3.85
CA TYR A 126 -8.93 0.75 2.99
C TYR A 126 -9.45 -0.61 3.49
N ASP A 127 -10.64 -0.98 3.04
CA ASP A 127 -11.21 -2.31 3.26
C ASP A 127 -10.65 -3.34 2.28
N TYR A 128 -10.75 -4.62 2.66
CA TYR A 128 -10.42 -5.73 1.77
C TYR A 128 -11.32 -5.73 0.52
N PRO A 129 -10.81 -6.12 -0.66
CA PRO A 129 -9.49 -6.71 -0.92
C PRO A 129 -8.35 -5.70 -1.18
N LEU A 130 -8.64 -4.40 -1.23
CA LEU A 130 -7.65 -3.37 -1.56
C LEU A 130 -6.74 -2.99 -0.39
N LYS A 131 -7.05 -3.42 0.83
CA LYS A 131 -6.19 -3.16 1.98
C LYS A 131 -4.75 -3.64 1.76
N THR A 132 -3.78 -2.78 2.04
CA THR A 132 -2.35 -3.09 1.91
C THR A 132 -1.86 -4.10 2.95
N HIS A 133 -0.72 -4.73 2.69
CA HIS A 133 -0.12 -5.69 3.61
C HIS A 133 0.51 -4.98 4.83
N PRO A 134 0.29 -5.46 6.07
CA PRO A 134 0.97 -4.90 7.23
C PRO A 134 2.48 -5.15 7.18
N ASN A 135 3.29 -4.29 7.78
CA ASN A 135 4.75 -4.48 7.88
C ASN A 135 5.45 -4.75 6.54
N LEU A 136 5.22 -3.88 5.55
CA LEU A 136 5.75 -3.99 4.18
C LEU A 136 7.26 -4.31 4.14
N ASP A 137 8.07 -3.71 5.02
CA ASP A 137 9.52 -3.89 5.03
C ASP A 137 9.96 -5.32 5.34
N ILE A 138 9.25 -6.02 6.21
CA ILE A 138 9.61 -7.37 6.65
C ILE A 138 8.90 -8.41 5.79
N LEU A 139 7.62 -8.21 5.51
CA LEU A 139 6.78 -9.26 4.94
C LEU A 139 6.66 -9.17 3.41
N ILE A 140 6.78 -7.99 2.80
CA ILE A 140 6.70 -7.85 1.33
C ILE A 140 8.09 -7.62 0.73
N LYS A 141 8.87 -6.66 1.24
CA LYS A 141 10.19 -6.35 0.66
C LYS A 141 11.19 -7.49 0.76
N LYS A 142 11.17 -8.26 1.86
CA LYS A 142 12.01 -9.46 2.02
C LYS A 142 11.41 -10.72 1.39
N HIS A 143 10.09 -10.77 1.16
CA HIS A 143 9.37 -11.90 0.57
C HIS A 143 8.46 -11.40 -0.57
N PRO A 144 9.03 -11.02 -1.73
CA PRO A 144 8.25 -10.49 -2.85
C PRO A 144 7.25 -11.55 -3.34
N PRO A 145 5.92 -11.29 -3.29
CA PRO A 145 4.91 -12.28 -3.66
C PRO A 145 4.97 -12.73 -5.11
N GLU A 146 5.64 -11.99 -6.01
CA GLU A 146 5.93 -12.42 -7.38
C GLU A 146 6.86 -13.63 -7.47
N ARG A 147 7.50 -14.01 -6.35
CA ARG A 147 8.37 -15.19 -6.26
C ARG A 147 7.91 -16.15 -5.17
N THR A 148 7.56 -15.61 -4.00
CA THR A 148 7.15 -16.44 -2.86
C THR A 148 5.67 -16.80 -2.90
N GLY A 149 4.83 -16.05 -3.62
CA GLY A 149 3.38 -16.17 -3.52
C GLY A 149 2.83 -15.79 -2.15
N CYS A 150 1.50 -15.68 -2.09
CA CYS A 150 0.74 -15.36 -0.89
C CYS A 150 0.42 -16.62 -0.07
N THR A 151 0.09 -17.71 -0.77
CA THR A 151 -0.32 -19.01 -0.23
C THR A 151 0.76 -19.69 0.61
N TRP A 152 2.04 -19.34 0.43
CA TRP A 152 3.09 -19.87 1.30
C TRP A 152 2.94 -19.42 2.76
N CYS A 153 2.51 -18.18 2.97
CA CYS A 153 2.28 -17.63 4.29
C CYS A 153 0.83 -17.84 4.74
N HIS A 154 -0.11 -17.57 3.83
CA HIS A 154 -1.53 -17.49 4.14
C HIS A 154 -2.29 -18.77 3.85
N LEU A 155 -1.70 -19.82 3.27
CA LEU A 155 -2.46 -20.98 2.78
C LEU A 155 -3.53 -20.53 1.76
N GLY A 156 -4.58 -21.32 1.56
CA GLY A 156 -5.61 -21.03 0.55
C GLY A 156 -5.38 -21.77 -0.77
N GLN A 157 -6.35 -21.60 -1.67
CA GLN A 157 -6.39 -22.23 -2.98
C GLN A 157 -5.90 -21.25 -4.05
N GLY A 158 -4.58 -21.12 -4.16
CA GLY A 158 -3.93 -20.14 -5.05
C GLY A 158 -4.28 -20.27 -6.55
N ALA A 159 -4.76 -21.44 -7.00
CA ALA A 159 -5.20 -21.62 -8.38
C ALA A 159 -6.62 -21.10 -8.63
N ALA A 160 -7.46 -21.02 -7.60
CA ALA A 160 -8.84 -20.57 -7.70
C ALA A 160 -8.92 -19.03 -7.65
N THR A 161 -9.83 -18.45 -8.41
CA THR A 161 -10.03 -16.99 -8.50
C THR A 161 -11.48 -16.56 -8.30
N ALA A 162 -12.43 -17.50 -8.34
CA ALA A 162 -13.84 -17.26 -8.07
C ALA A 162 -14.57 -18.58 -7.74
N PRO A 163 -15.58 -18.54 -6.85
CA PRO A 163 -15.89 -17.44 -5.94
C PRO A 163 -14.74 -17.21 -4.92
N ALA A 164 -14.78 -16.10 -4.18
CA ALA A 164 -13.67 -15.74 -3.27
C ALA A 164 -13.46 -16.81 -2.19
N GLU A 165 -14.55 -17.44 -1.77
CA GLU A 165 -14.61 -18.53 -0.82
C GLU A 165 -13.83 -19.77 -1.30
N ASP A 166 -13.87 -20.08 -2.59
CA ASP A 166 -13.08 -21.16 -3.18
C ASP A 166 -11.58 -20.81 -3.14
N ALA A 167 -11.21 -19.58 -3.54
CA ALA A 167 -9.84 -19.10 -3.45
C ALA A 167 -9.31 -19.07 -2.02
N HIS A 168 -10.18 -18.74 -1.06
CA HIS A 168 -9.86 -18.76 0.37
C HIS A 168 -9.92 -20.16 1.00
N GLY A 169 -10.42 -21.17 0.27
CA GLY A 169 -10.50 -22.56 0.72
C GLY A 169 -11.54 -22.84 1.80
N SER A 170 -12.54 -21.97 2.01
CA SER A 170 -13.53 -22.10 3.09
C SER A 170 -14.57 -23.21 2.87
N HIS A 171 -14.66 -23.77 1.66
CA HIS A 171 -15.64 -24.83 1.34
C HIS A 171 -15.15 -26.24 1.66
N HIS A 172 -13.87 -26.41 1.98
CA HIS A 172 -13.25 -27.73 2.18
C HIS A 172 -12.87 -28.00 3.62
N GLU A 173 -13.34 -27.21 4.60
CA GLU A 173 -12.93 -27.28 6.01
C GLU A 173 -13.04 -28.69 6.62
N MET A 174 -13.97 -29.51 6.12
CA MET A 174 -14.24 -30.88 6.59
C MET A 174 -13.55 -31.98 5.75
N ASP A 175 -12.90 -31.64 4.64
CA ASP A 175 -12.17 -32.57 3.78
C ASP A 175 -10.81 -32.88 4.43
N GLN A 176 -10.37 -34.14 4.49
CA GLN A 176 -9.06 -34.48 5.07
C GLN A 176 -7.98 -34.66 4.00
N THR A 177 -8.31 -34.40 2.74
CA THR A 177 -7.37 -34.53 1.62
C THR A 177 -6.38 -33.37 1.63
N VAL A 178 -5.11 -33.72 1.76
CA VAL A 178 -3.98 -32.77 1.77
C VAL A 178 -3.98 -31.94 0.48
N GLY A 179 -3.92 -30.62 0.61
CA GLY A 179 -3.94 -29.66 -0.50
C GLY A 179 -5.34 -29.25 -0.98
N ILE A 180 -6.38 -30.01 -0.64
CA ILE A 180 -7.79 -29.64 -0.91
C ILE A 180 -8.36 -28.88 0.28
N ASN A 181 -8.15 -29.38 1.51
CA ASN A 181 -8.47 -28.65 2.74
C ASN A 181 -7.31 -27.79 3.21
N GLU A 182 -7.04 -26.72 2.47
CA GLU A 182 -6.03 -25.74 2.80
C GLU A 182 -6.67 -24.34 2.95
N PRO A 183 -7.56 -24.13 3.93
CA PRO A 183 -8.21 -22.83 4.11
C PRO A 183 -7.18 -21.78 4.47
N MET A 184 -7.46 -20.53 4.10
CA MET A 184 -6.57 -19.44 4.42
C MET A 184 -6.37 -19.32 5.94
N SER A 185 -5.11 -19.19 6.33
CA SER A 185 -4.69 -18.94 7.70
C SER A 185 -4.78 -17.45 8.00
N HIS A 186 -5.52 -17.13 9.06
CA HIS A 186 -5.85 -15.76 9.44
C HIS A 186 -5.13 -15.33 10.71
N GLY A 187 -4.85 -14.02 10.81
CA GLY A 187 -4.36 -13.39 12.03
C GLY A 187 -3.09 -14.02 12.58
N ILE A 188 -3.12 -14.50 13.82
CA ILE A 188 -1.93 -15.07 14.48
C ILE A 188 -1.49 -16.41 13.87
N PHE A 189 -2.39 -17.14 13.21
CA PHE A 189 -2.12 -18.48 12.71
C PHE A 189 -1.22 -18.48 11.47
N MET A 190 -1.18 -17.38 10.72
CA MET A 190 -0.27 -17.23 9.57
C MET A 190 1.20 -17.40 9.98
N GLN A 191 1.55 -17.08 11.23
CA GLN A 191 2.93 -17.20 11.69
C GLN A 191 3.40 -18.66 11.77
N ALA A 192 2.49 -19.63 11.79
CA ALA A 192 2.85 -21.04 11.83
C ALA A 192 3.63 -21.49 10.59
N THR A 193 3.36 -20.90 9.42
CA THR A 193 3.98 -21.28 8.14
C THR A 193 5.39 -20.71 7.97
N CYS A 194 5.78 -19.66 8.72
CA CYS A 194 7.13 -19.09 8.62
C CYS A 194 8.23 -20.14 8.94
N ARG A 195 7.91 -21.19 9.71
CA ARG A 195 8.85 -22.29 10.00
C ARG A 195 9.25 -23.09 8.76
N ASN A 196 8.45 -23.09 7.70
CA ASN A 196 8.69 -23.91 6.51
C ASN A 196 10.01 -23.55 5.83
N CYS A 197 10.43 -22.29 5.95
CA CYS A 197 11.74 -21.83 5.49
C CYS A 197 12.68 -21.45 6.65
N HIS A 198 12.14 -20.96 7.77
CA HIS A 198 12.93 -20.52 8.92
C HIS A 198 12.94 -21.56 10.05
N ALA A 199 13.15 -22.85 9.75
CA ALA A 199 12.99 -23.94 10.73
C ALA A 199 13.88 -23.76 11.98
N GLU A 200 15.16 -23.47 11.77
CA GLU A 200 16.19 -23.39 12.82
C GLU A 200 16.18 -22.08 13.63
N VAL A 201 15.56 -21.02 13.09
CA VAL A 201 15.56 -19.70 13.75
C VAL A 201 14.48 -19.64 14.83
N VAL A 202 14.88 -19.64 16.10
CA VAL A 202 13.95 -19.61 17.25
C VAL A 202 13.31 -18.22 17.43
N ASN A 203 14.08 -17.15 17.30
CA ASN A 203 13.61 -15.78 17.47
C ASN A 203 13.53 -15.10 16.09
N LEU A 204 12.32 -15.07 15.52
CA LEU A 204 12.08 -14.52 14.20
C LEU A 204 11.37 -13.16 14.30
N GLU A 205 12.00 -12.13 13.74
CA GLU A 205 11.40 -10.80 13.60
C GLU A 205 10.14 -10.87 12.72
N GLY A 206 9.06 -10.20 13.13
CA GLY A 206 7.76 -10.26 12.43
C GLY A 206 6.89 -11.49 12.78
N ALA A 207 7.42 -12.49 13.50
CA ALA A 207 6.67 -13.68 13.91
C ALA A 207 6.79 -14.00 15.42
N PRO A 208 6.29 -13.12 16.31
CA PRO A 208 6.43 -13.28 17.77
C PRO A 208 5.69 -14.49 18.34
N ILE A 209 4.54 -14.88 17.77
CA ILE A 209 3.74 -16.03 18.21
C ILE A 209 4.46 -17.33 17.84
N LEU A 210 4.97 -17.44 16.61
CA LEU A 210 5.81 -18.58 16.21
C LEU A 210 7.03 -18.66 17.13
N SER A 211 7.74 -17.55 17.34
CA SER A 211 8.94 -17.52 18.18
C SER A 211 8.65 -17.98 19.61
N LYS A 212 7.49 -17.57 20.18
CA LYS A 212 7.03 -18.07 21.48
C LYS A 212 6.76 -19.58 21.44
N GLY A 213 6.10 -20.07 20.39
CA GLY A 213 5.84 -21.49 20.18
C GLY A 213 7.13 -22.32 20.12
N LYS A 214 8.12 -21.88 19.34
CA LYS A 214 9.44 -22.54 19.25
C LYS A 214 10.17 -22.59 20.59
N ARG A 215 10.18 -21.49 21.34
CA ARG A 215 10.75 -21.47 22.70
C ARG A 215 10.07 -22.44 23.64
N LEU A 216 8.74 -22.57 23.55
CA LEU A 216 8.00 -23.55 24.35
C LEU A 216 8.31 -24.98 23.90
N PHE A 217 8.40 -25.24 22.60
CA PHE A 217 8.73 -26.55 22.04
C PHE A 217 10.07 -27.07 22.56
N LEU A 218 11.09 -26.21 22.57
CA LEU A 218 12.41 -26.49 23.18
C LEU A 218 12.32 -26.66 24.70
N LYS A 219 11.72 -25.70 25.39
CA LYS A 219 11.67 -25.68 26.87
C LYS A 219 10.93 -26.89 27.45
N LEU A 220 9.87 -27.33 26.79
CA LEU A 220 9.08 -28.50 27.19
C LEU A 220 9.69 -29.81 26.70
N GLY A 221 10.71 -29.77 25.84
CA GLY A 221 11.36 -30.96 25.32
C GLY A 221 10.52 -31.72 24.30
N CYS A 222 9.57 -31.05 23.64
CA CYS A 222 8.64 -31.70 22.71
C CYS A 222 9.37 -32.38 21.54
N HIS A 223 10.48 -31.80 21.09
CA HIS A 223 11.37 -32.35 20.06
C HIS A 223 11.97 -33.71 20.43
N GLY A 224 11.99 -34.07 21.72
CA GLY A 224 12.49 -35.36 22.19
C GLY A 224 11.67 -36.55 21.68
N CYS A 225 10.36 -36.34 21.47
CA CYS A 225 9.45 -37.37 20.94
C CYS A 225 8.82 -36.98 19.59
N HIS A 226 8.55 -35.68 19.35
CA HIS A 226 7.95 -35.19 18.11
C HIS A 226 9.04 -34.70 17.16
N LEU A 227 9.27 -35.44 16.07
CA LEU A 227 10.19 -35.04 15.02
C LEU A 227 9.68 -33.77 14.34
N ALA A 228 10.53 -32.75 14.29
CA ALA A 228 10.25 -31.50 13.62
C ALA A 228 11.55 -30.94 13.02
N ASP A 229 11.46 -30.41 11.80
CA ASP A 229 12.61 -29.82 11.11
C ASP A 229 13.18 -28.65 11.91
N GLY A 230 14.51 -28.53 11.89
CA GLY A 230 15.26 -27.51 12.65
C GLY A 230 15.54 -27.86 14.11
N TYR A 231 15.22 -29.09 14.55
CA TYR A 231 15.46 -29.56 15.93
C TYR A 231 16.21 -30.90 16.01
N SER A 232 16.78 -31.39 14.90
CA SER A 232 17.47 -32.70 14.85
C SER A 232 18.67 -32.78 15.78
N ASP A 233 19.35 -31.65 15.98
CA ASP A 233 20.61 -31.55 16.73
C ASP A 233 20.36 -31.25 18.21
N GLU A 234 19.11 -31.00 18.59
CA GLU A 234 18.74 -30.71 19.97
C GLU A 234 18.77 -31.97 20.82
N ALA A 235 19.32 -31.85 22.03
CA ALA A 235 19.39 -32.96 22.96
C ALA A 235 17.98 -33.48 23.27
N LYS A 236 17.76 -34.79 23.10
CA LYS A 236 16.48 -35.43 23.42
C LYS A 236 16.21 -35.30 24.92
N VAL A 237 15.11 -34.63 25.25
CA VAL A 237 14.67 -34.44 26.62
C VAL A 237 13.75 -35.58 27.01
N GLY A 238 14.18 -36.42 27.96
CA GLY A 238 13.35 -37.47 28.54
C GLY A 238 12.53 -36.98 29.74
N PRO A 239 11.46 -37.68 30.12
CA PRO A 239 10.71 -37.36 31.33
C PRO A 239 11.58 -37.52 32.58
N ARG A 240 11.29 -36.73 33.62
CA ARG A 240 12.00 -36.87 34.91
C ARG A 240 11.70 -38.23 35.54
N LEU A 241 12.74 -39.06 35.72
CA LEU A 241 12.62 -40.41 36.29
C LEU A 241 12.69 -40.45 37.82
N ASN A 242 12.83 -39.30 38.49
CA ASN A 242 13.00 -39.18 39.95
C ASN A 242 11.86 -39.83 40.75
N ARG A 243 10.69 -40.05 40.13
CA ARG A 243 9.51 -40.69 40.72
C ARG A 243 9.04 -41.92 39.93
N ILE A 244 9.92 -42.55 39.15
CA ILE A 244 9.54 -43.69 38.30
C ILE A 244 8.98 -44.86 39.12
N ALA A 245 9.48 -45.08 40.34
CA ALA A 245 8.97 -46.09 41.27
C ALA A 245 7.48 -45.92 41.64
N SER A 246 6.85 -44.76 41.38
CA SER A 246 5.40 -44.57 41.56
C SER A 246 4.56 -45.02 40.35
N LYS A 247 5.22 -45.41 39.25
CA LYS A 247 4.60 -45.73 37.96
C LYS A 247 4.99 -47.11 37.43
N VAL A 248 6.02 -47.75 38.00
CA VAL A 248 6.50 -49.09 37.61
C VAL A 248 6.58 -49.99 38.84
N ASP A 249 6.52 -51.30 38.61
CA ASP A 249 6.80 -52.27 39.68
C ASP A 249 8.29 -52.17 40.06
N PRO A 250 8.64 -52.02 41.36
CA PRO A 250 10.03 -52.03 41.80
C PRO A 250 10.82 -53.27 41.38
N SER A 251 10.16 -54.40 41.10
CA SER A 251 10.83 -55.62 40.62
C SER A 251 11.36 -55.52 39.18
N TRP A 252 11.05 -54.44 38.45
CA TRP A 252 11.49 -54.22 37.06
C TRP A 252 12.67 -53.25 36.94
N LEU A 253 13.15 -52.66 38.05
CA LEU A 253 14.32 -51.78 38.13
C LEU A 253 15.54 -52.54 38.64
#